data_AF-A0A1F4NQM2-F1
#
_entry.id   AF-A0A1F4NQM2-F1
#
_cell.length_a   1.000
_cell.length_b   1.000
_cell.length_c   1.000
_cell.angle_alpha   90.00
_cell.angle_beta   90.00
_cell.angle_gamma   90.00
#
_symmetry.space_group_name_H-M   'P 1'
#
loop_
_entity.id
_entity.type
_entity.pdbx_description
1 polymer ?
#
loop_
_entity_poly.entity_id
_entity_poly.type
_entity_poly.pdbx_seq_one_letter_code
_entity_poly.pdbx_strand_id
1 'polypeptide(L)'
;MIGFKKILPDLVVVGLVVFGLVMVSRLQSPIPIYPFEKINWDWILGLEGQDKIGTNTRVAILPHDALSHKELTMFYRGLAVANSEIENVVVISPNHFETGAANIQTDTRQFQTADGELTPSRQLVQQLLISGLGKIENSTFEKEHGITMQAEYIKRFFPESKFLPIVLKANTTPAEVDALVLWLTNNLPTENTLVLGSIDFSHYLTKTQADINDAKTLAQIKTMELDELPASDVECEFLDSPATLRAVIGYVGVVGGKVLSVVRHDNTAEIRNQPRLTSTTSHFYITFGGVL
;
A
#
# COMPACT_ATOMS: atom_id res chain seq x y z
N MET A 1 51.10 66.83 26.29
CA MET A 1 50.57 67.43 25.05
C MET A 1 50.93 66.50 23.89
N ILE A 2 49.92 66.07 23.13
CA ILE A 2 49.89 65.86 21.66
C ILE A 2 51.05 65.03 21.05
N GLY A 3 50.85 63.94 20.32
CA GLY A 3 49.64 63.44 19.67
C GLY A 3 49.91 62.19 18.84
N PHE A 4 48.83 61.65 18.29
CA PHE A 4 48.79 60.50 17.40
C PHE A 4 49.58 60.69 16.10
N LYS A 5 50.22 59.62 15.63
CA LYS A 5 50.19 59.27 14.20
C LYS A 5 50.17 57.75 14.01
N LYS A 6 49.11 57.29 13.35
CA LYS A 6 48.82 55.91 12.95
C LYS A 6 49.87 55.35 11.99
N ILE A 7 50.22 54.07 12.19
CA ILE A 7 50.59 53.14 11.11
C ILE A 7 49.90 51.80 11.47
N LEU A 8 49.12 51.24 10.54
CA LEU A 8 48.33 50.01 10.70
C LEU A 8 49.22 48.79 10.95
N PRO A 9 48.80 47.82 11.79
CA PRO A 9 49.42 46.49 11.83
C PRO A 9 48.75 45.54 10.83
N ASP A 10 49.58 44.59 10.38
CA ASP A 10 49.32 43.57 9.38
C ASP A 10 48.06 42.73 9.65
N LEU A 11 47.26 42.54 8.59
CA LEU A 11 46.11 41.65 8.56
C LEU A 11 46.60 40.20 8.39
N VAL A 12 46.65 39.44 9.48
CA VAL A 12 46.81 37.98 9.40
C VAL A 12 45.47 37.38 9.00
N VAL A 13 45.33 36.98 7.72
CA VAL A 13 44.22 36.15 7.26
C VAL A 13 44.55 34.70 7.62
N VAL A 14 44.06 34.23 8.77
CA VAL A 14 43.97 32.79 9.04
C VAL A 14 42.79 32.26 8.23
N GLY A 15 43.08 31.64 7.09
CA GLY A 15 42.09 30.94 6.28
C GLY A 15 41.53 29.75 7.05
N LEU A 16 40.35 29.93 7.66
CA LEU A 16 39.52 28.84 8.17
C LEU A 16 38.91 28.12 6.95
N VAL A 17 39.56 27.05 6.51
CA VAL A 17 38.97 26.12 5.54
C VAL A 17 37.91 25.31 6.27
N VAL A 18 36.66 25.76 6.20
CA VAL A 18 35.50 24.97 6.59
C VAL A 18 35.32 23.90 5.51
N PHE A 19 35.78 22.68 5.80
CA PHE A 19 35.37 21.51 5.03
C PHE A 19 33.87 21.32 5.24
N GLY A 20 33.07 21.84 4.31
CA GLY A 20 31.68 21.45 4.17
C GLY A 20 31.66 19.98 3.81
N LEU A 21 31.37 19.13 4.80
CA LEU A 21 30.95 17.75 4.58
C LEU A 21 29.62 17.81 3.84
N VAL A 22 29.68 17.87 2.51
CA VAL A 22 28.54 17.51 1.67
C VAL A 22 28.38 16.00 1.85
N MET A 23 27.55 15.62 2.80
CA MET A 23 26.95 14.28 2.83
C MET A 23 26.12 14.17 1.56
N VAL A 24 26.75 13.72 0.47
CA VAL A 24 26.03 13.14 -0.65
C VAL A 24 25.42 11.87 -0.08
N SER A 25 24.18 11.95 0.39
CA SER A 25 23.38 10.75 0.58
C SER A 25 23.46 10.01 -0.75
N ARG A 26 23.99 8.78 -0.74
CA ARG A 26 23.84 7.92 -1.91
C ARG A 26 22.34 7.83 -2.14
N LEU A 27 21.84 8.49 -3.17
CA LEU A 27 20.47 8.32 -3.64
C LEU A 27 20.31 6.83 -3.87
N GLN A 28 19.48 6.21 -3.03
CA GLN A 28 19.16 4.80 -3.18
C GLN A 28 18.44 4.66 -4.52
N SER A 29 18.79 3.62 -5.29
CA SER A 29 18.12 3.37 -6.57
C SER A 29 16.61 3.30 -6.36
N PRO A 30 15.82 3.96 -7.22
CA PRO A 30 14.38 3.82 -7.19
C PRO A 30 13.94 2.36 -7.31
N ILE A 31 12.81 2.03 -6.70
CA ILE A 31 12.12 0.75 -6.89
C ILE A 31 11.60 0.73 -8.33
N PRO A 32 11.87 -0.33 -9.10
CA PRO A 32 11.49 -0.39 -10.50
C PRO A 32 9.96 -0.43 -10.68
N ILE A 33 9.54 -0.08 -11.90
CA ILE A 33 8.16 -0.29 -12.38
C ILE A 33 7.76 -1.75 -12.20
N TYR A 34 6.51 -1.98 -11.77
CA TYR A 34 5.95 -3.32 -11.76
C TYR A 34 6.07 -3.93 -13.16
N PRO A 35 6.49 -5.20 -13.30
CA PRO A 35 6.91 -5.82 -14.57
C PRO A 35 5.89 -5.71 -15.70
N PHE A 36 6.00 -4.60 -16.43
CA PHE A 36 5.44 -4.30 -17.74
C PHE A 36 6.21 -3.09 -18.27
N GLU A 37 6.32 -2.98 -19.60
CA GLU A 37 6.91 -1.77 -20.17
C GLU A 37 5.97 -0.58 -19.98
N LYS A 38 6.52 0.64 -19.96
CA LYS A 38 5.72 1.87 -19.83
C LYS A 38 4.54 1.92 -20.81
N ILE A 39 4.76 1.48 -22.07
CA ILE A 39 3.70 1.48 -23.10
C ILE A 39 2.52 0.57 -22.72
N ASN A 40 2.78 -0.56 -22.03
CA ASN A 40 1.73 -1.44 -21.53
C ASN A 40 0.94 -0.76 -20.42
N TRP A 41 1.62 -0.09 -19.49
CA TRP A 41 0.98 0.63 -18.40
C TRP A 41 0.15 1.83 -18.88
N ASP A 42 0.64 2.60 -19.84
CA ASP A 42 -0.12 3.68 -20.46
C ASP A 42 -1.43 3.16 -21.09
N TRP A 43 -1.38 1.98 -21.72
CA TRP A 43 -2.58 1.31 -22.25
C TRP A 43 -3.50 0.81 -21.13
N ILE A 44 -2.97 0.12 -20.11
CA ILE A 44 -3.73 -0.39 -18.96
C ILE A 44 -4.48 0.77 -18.28
N LEU A 45 -3.77 1.81 -17.87
CA LEU A 45 -4.32 2.95 -17.14
C LEU A 45 -5.28 3.79 -18.02
N GLY A 46 -5.15 3.67 -19.34
CA GLY A 46 -6.02 4.30 -20.34
C GLY A 46 -7.29 3.51 -20.67
N LEU A 47 -7.45 2.27 -20.21
CA LEU A 47 -8.66 1.47 -20.46
C LEU A 47 -9.93 2.19 -20.00
N GLU A 48 -10.98 2.21 -20.81
CA GLU A 48 -12.26 2.85 -20.47
C GLU A 48 -13.09 2.04 -19.45
N GLY A 49 -14.09 2.68 -18.84
CA GLY A 49 -15.02 2.06 -17.89
C GLY A 49 -14.77 2.45 -16.44
N GLN A 50 -15.74 2.25 -15.57
CA GLN A 50 -15.64 2.65 -14.17
C GLN A 50 -16.56 1.77 -13.33
N ASP A 51 -16.05 1.25 -12.22
CA ASP A 51 -16.90 0.57 -11.25
C ASP A 51 -17.72 1.59 -10.44
N LYS A 52 -18.97 1.22 -10.13
CA LYS A 52 -19.86 2.05 -9.31
C LYS A 52 -19.49 1.88 -7.84
N ILE A 53 -18.82 2.87 -7.28
CA ILE A 53 -18.41 2.90 -5.88
C ILE A 53 -19.18 4.00 -5.15
N GLY A 54 -19.62 3.69 -3.93
CA GLY A 54 -20.34 4.64 -3.08
C GLY A 54 -19.45 5.82 -2.67
N THR A 55 -20.04 7.01 -2.51
CA THR A 55 -19.29 8.18 -2.04
C THR A 55 -18.74 7.96 -0.63
N ASN A 56 -17.63 8.61 -0.30
CA ASN A 56 -16.98 8.51 1.00
C ASN A 56 -16.47 7.09 1.34
N THR A 57 -16.06 6.33 0.33
CA THR A 57 -15.31 5.08 0.54
C THR A 57 -13.89 5.41 1.00
N ARG A 58 -13.53 5.00 2.22
CA ARG A 58 -12.20 5.24 2.81
C ARG A 58 -11.37 3.99 2.99
N VAL A 59 -11.98 2.82 2.80
CA VAL A 59 -11.29 1.54 2.91
C VAL A 59 -11.72 0.64 1.77
N ALA A 60 -10.76 -0.04 1.16
CA ALA A 60 -11.04 -1.03 0.13
C ALA A 60 -10.10 -2.23 0.21
N ILE A 61 -10.58 -3.38 -0.25
CA ILE A 61 -9.78 -4.57 -0.57
C ILE A 61 -9.76 -4.70 -2.09
N LEU A 62 -8.60 -4.97 -2.65
CA LEU A 62 -8.36 -5.14 -4.08
C LEU A 62 -7.21 -6.14 -4.31
N PRO A 63 -7.18 -6.82 -5.48
CA PRO A 63 -6.12 -7.76 -5.79
C PRO A 63 -4.83 -7.07 -6.24
N HIS A 64 -3.76 -7.87 -6.35
CA HIS A 64 -2.51 -7.50 -7.02
C HIS A 64 -2.04 -8.54 -8.05
N ASP A 65 -2.93 -9.45 -8.47
CA ASP A 65 -2.72 -10.26 -9.67
C ASP A 65 -2.69 -9.38 -10.92
N ALA A 66 -1.58 -9.44 -11.67
CA ALA A 66 -1.40 -8.72 -12.93
C ALA A 66 -2.50 -8.97 -13.97
N LEU A 67 -3.14 -10.16 -13.96
CA LEU A 67 -4.22 -10.48 -14.89
C LEU A 67 -5.47 -9.61 -14.68
N SER A 68 -5.62 -9.05 -13.49
CA SER A 68 -6.76 -8.24 -13.08
C SER A 68 -6.60 -6.75 -13.43
N HIS A 69 -5.66 -6.41 -14.33
CA HIS A 69 -5.31 -5.04 -14.66
C HIS A 69 -6.48 -4.19 -15.17
N LYS A 70 -7.41 -4.79 -15.92
CA LYS A 70 -8.57 -4.09 -16.49
C LYS A 70 -9.55 -3.74 -15.38
N GLU A 71 -9.86 -4.72 -14.54
CA GLU A 71 -10.77 -4.62 -13.41
C GLU A 71 -10.21 -3.65 -12.35
N LEU A 72 -8.92 -3.73 -12.03
CA LEU A 72 -8.23 -2.76 -11.17
C LEU A 72 -8.30 -1.35 -11.73
N THR A 73 -8.10 -1.15 -13.04
CA THR A 73 -8.22 0.18 -13.65
C THR A 73 -9.62 0.76 -13.45
N MET A 74 -10.67 -0.04 -13.68
CA MET A 74 -12.06 0.38 -13.47
C MET A 74 -12.37 0.66 -12.00
N PHE A 75 -11.81 -0.15 -11.09
CA PHE A 75 -12.00 -0.01 -9.65
C PHE A 75 -11.32 1.25 -9.10
N TYR A 76 -10.06 1.48 -9.43
CA TYR A 76 -9.33 2.69 -9.03
C TYR A 76 -9.98 3.96 -9.60
N ARG A 77 -10.46 3.92 -10.85
CA ARG A 77 -11.24 5.05 -11.40
C ARG A 77 -12.52 5.29 -10.61
N GLY A 78 -13.21 4.22 -10.21
CA GLY A 78 -14.38 4.29 -9.33
C GLY A 78 -14.04 4.93 -7.99
N LEU A 79 -12.92 4.55 -7.37
CA LEU A 79 -12.45 5.08 -6.10
C LEU A 79 -12.12 6.57 -6.21
N ALA A 80 -11.45 6.99 -7.28
CA ALA A 80 -11.12 8.39 -7.51
C ALA A 80 -12.37 9.26 -7.71
N VAL A 81 -13.37 8.77 -8.45
CA VAL A 81 -14.63 9.49 -8.65
C VAL A 81 -15.47 9.55 -7.37
N ALA A 82 -15.46 8.49 -6.56
CA ALA A 82 -16.20 8.43 -5.31
C ALA A 82 -15.61 9.35 -4.21
N ASN A 83 -14.35 9.80 -4.37
CA ASN A 83 -13.59 10.44 -3.31
C ASN A 83 -12.77 11.63 -3.85
N SER A 84 -13.29 12.85 -3.67
CA SER A 84 -12.69 14.07 -4.23
C SER A 84 -11.55 14.70 -3.41
N GLU A 85 -11.20 14.17 -2.23
CA GLU A 85 -10.28 14.82 -1.27
C GLU A 85 -9.34 13.83 -0.55
N ILE A 86 -8.83 12.82 -1.26
CA ILE A 86 -7.86 11.89 -0.66
C ILE A 86 -6.48 12.55 -0.58
N GLU A 87 -6.03 12.82 0.65
CA GLU A 87 -4.70 13.37 0.94
C GLU A 87 -3.69 12.30 1.32
N ASN A 88 -4.14 11.14 1.83
CA ASN A 88 -3.27 10.05 2.24
C ASN A 88 -3.76 8.74 1.61
N VAL A 89 -2.83 7.99 1.03
CA VAL A 89 -3.10 6.62 0.56
C VAL A 89 -2.16 5.67 1.28
N VAL A 90 -2.74 4.75 2.05
CA VAL A 90 -2.01 3.68 2.72
C VAL A 90 -2.28 2.39 1.96
N VAL A 91 -1.23 1.67 1.56
CA VAL A 91 -1.37 0.32 1.02
C VAL A 91 -0.76 -0.65 2.00
N ILE A 92 -1.55 -1.63 2.43
CA ILE A 92 -1.11 -2.75 3.25
C ILE A 92 -1.16 -4.01 2.38
N SER A 93 -0.06 -4.74 2.34
CA SER A 93 0.16 -5.90 1.47
C SER A 93 0.86 -7.03 2.25
N PRO A 94 0.77 -8.29 1.82
CA PRO A 94 1.74 -9.30 2.24
C PRO A 94 3.17 -8.93 1.86
N ASN A 95 4.11 -9.56 2.56
CA ASN A 95 5.51 -9.70 2.17
C ASN A 95 5.70 -11.08 1.52
N HIS A 96 5.38 -11.21 0.23
CA HIS A 96 5.35 -12.50 -0.47
C HIS A 96 6.67 -13.27 -0.44
N PHE A 97 7.78 -12.56 -0.30
CA PHE A 97 9.12 -13.13 -0.29
C PHE A 97 9.64 -13.40 1.12
N GLU A 98 8.88 -13.01 2.16
CA GLU A 98 9.24 -13.12 3.57
C GLU A 98 10.62 -12.53 3.91
N THR A 99 11.05 -11.53 3.12
CA THR A 99 12.36 -10.88 3.25
C THR A 99 12.37 -9.80 4.32
N GLY A 100 13.56 -9.36 4.76
CA GLY A 100 13.69 -8.40 5.86
C GLY A 100 13.48 -9.02 7.24
N ALA A 101 14.01 -8.35 8.27
CA ALA A 101 14.00 -8.87 9.64
C ALA A 101 12.73 -8.50 10.42
N ALA A 102 12.14 -7.34 10.13
CA ALA A 102 10.95 -6.86 10.83
C ALA A 102 9.65 -7.47 10.29
N ASN A 103 8.64 -7.65 11.13
CA ASN A 103 7.32 -8.15 10.72
C ASN A 103 6.55 -7.11 9.90
N ILE A 104 6.54 -5.87 10.37
CA ILE A 104 5.93 -4.72 9.70
C ILE A 104 7.05 -3.90 9.04
N GLN A 105 6.98 -3.74 7.73
CA GLN A 105 8.02 -3.06 6.97
C GLN A 105 7.44 -1.94 6.11
N THR A 106 8.25 -0.93 5.85
CA THR A 106 7.94 0.21 4.99
C THR A 106 9.19 0.64 4.21
N ASP A 107 9.07 1.62 3.31
CA ASP A 107 10.19 2.15 2.53
C ASP A 107 10.04 3.67 2.34
N THR A 108 11.15 4.36 2.07
CA THR A 108 11.19 5.77 1.69
C THR A 108 11.68 6.00 0.25
N ARG A 109 12.07 4.94 -0.45
CA ARG A 109 12.51 5.00 -1.84
C ARG A 109 11.36 5.31 -2.78
N GLN A 110 11.70 5.96 -3.87
CA GLN A 110 10.77 6.32 -4.92
C GLN A 110 10.40 5.06 -5.71
N PHE A 111 9.12 4.90 -6.01
CA PHE A 111 8.60 3.91 -6.92
C PHE A 111 8.56 4.53 -8.31
N GLN A 112 9.23 3.90 -9.27
CA GLN A 112 9.10 4.27 -10.68
C GLN A 112 7.73 3.79 -11.17
N THR A 113 7.01 4.65 -11.88
CA THR A 113 5.73 4.34 -12.50
C THR A 113 5.68 4.86 -13.93
N ALA A 114 4.70 4.44 -14.72
CA ALA A 114 4.53 4.94 -16.09
C ALA A 114 4.32 6.46 -16.16
N ASP A 115 3.69 7.02 -15.13
CA ASP A 115 3.39 8.45 -14.96
C ASP A 115 4.46 9.22 -14.17
N GLY A 116 5.65 8.64 -14.03
CA GLY A 116 6.77 9.22 -13.30
C GLY A 116 6.93 8.63 -11.90
N GLU A 117 7.45 9.40 -10.96
CA GLU A 117 7.81 8.86 -9.64
C GLU A 117 6.66 9.02 -8.64
N LEU A 118 6.40 7.98 -7.86
CA LEU A 118 5.60 8.01 -6.64
C LEU A 118 6.52 7.86 -5.43
N THR A 119 6.57 8.87 -4.57
CA THR A 119 7.48 8.87 -3.41
C THR A 119 6.68 8.66 -2.13
N PRO A 120 7.01 7.67 -1.30
CA PRO A 120 6.43 7.53 0.03
C PRO A 120 6.63 8.79 0.87
N SER A 121 5.62 9.11 1.69
CA SER A 121 5.67 10.25 2.60
C SER A 121 6.72 10.00 3.69
N ARG A 122 7.86 10.68 3.56
CA ARG A 122 8.95 10.61 4.56
C ARG A 122 8.46 10.93 5.97
N GLN A 123 7.50 11.85 6.10
CA GLN A 123 6.92 12.22 7.39
C GLN A 123 6.17 11.04 8.01
N LEU A 124 5.26 10.41 7.25
CA LEU A 124 4.47 9.26 7.76
C LEU A 124 5.37 8.07 8.07
N VAL A 125 6.34 7.79 7.19
CA VAL A 125 7.32 6.72 7.42
C VAL A 125 8.11 7.00 8.71
N GLN A 126 8.64 8.21 8.89
CA GLN A 126 9.37 8.55 10.12
C GLN A 126 8.51 8.43 11.38
N GLN A 127 7.24 8.84 11.34
CA GLN A 127 6.32 8.67 12.46
C GLN A 127 6.09 7.19 12.80
N LEU A 128 5.99 6.30 11.79
CA LEU A 128 5.86 4.86 11.98
C LEU A 128 7.14 4.22 12.55
N LEU A 129 8.31 4.73 12.17
CA LEU A 129 9.58 4.26 12.75
C LEU A 129 9.76 4.70 14.20
N ILE A 130 9.39 5.94 14.52
CA ILE A 130 9.48 6.50 15.88
C ILE A 130 8.54 5.78 16.84
N SER A 131 7.35 5.35 16.38
CA SER A 131 6.44 4.54 17.20
C SER A 131 7.00 3.15 17.51
N GLY A 132 8.03 2.71 16.79
CA GLY A 132 8.64 1.39 16.94
C GLY A 132 7.87 0.25 16.27
N LEU A 133 6.77 0.55 15.57
CA LEU A 133 5.91 -0.46 14.94
C LEU A 133 6.48 -0.98 13.62
N GLY A 134 7.13 -0.12 12.83
CA GLY A 134 7.69 -0.49 11.52
C GLY A 134 9.20 -0.35 11.42
N LYS A 135 9.80 -0.98 10.40
CA LYS A 135 11.19 -0.75 9.98
C LYS A 135 11.29 -0.47 8.49
N ILE A 136 12.30 0.30 8.09
CA ILE A 136 12.67 0.42 6.67
C ILE A 136 13.49 -0.82 6.30
N GLU A 137 13.02 -1.56 5.29
CA GLU A 137 13.67 -2.77 4.78
C GLU A 137 13.69 -2.72 3.24
N ASN A 138 14.65 -1.98 2.70
CA ASN A 138 14.67 -1.64 1.28
C ASN A 138 14.60 -2.88 0.36
N SER A 139 15.36 -3.93 0.62
CA SER A 139 15.39 -5.09 -0.29
C SER A 139 14.02 -5.75 -0.48
N THR A 140 13.10 -5.60 0.47
CA THR A 140 11.77 -6.20 0.42
C THR A 140 10.94 -5.61 -0.73
N PHE A 141 10.94 -4.29 -0.87
CA PHE A 141 10.05 -3.61 -1.81
C PHE A 141 10.49 -3.70 -3.28
N GLU A 142 11.71 -4.19 -3.56
CA GLU A 142 12.21 -4.33 -4.94
C GLU A 142 11.47 -5.41 -5.74
N LYS A 143 10.94 -6.41 -5.04
CA LYS A 143 10.20 -7.52 -5.66
C LYS A 143 8.73 -7.56 -5.23
N GLU A 144 8.35 -6.77 -4.23
CA GLU A 144 7.03 -6.85 -3.62
C GLU A 144 5.95 -6.28 -4.55
N HIS A 145 5.22 -7.18 -5.18
CA HIS A 145 4.23 -6.87 -6.20
C HIS A 145 2.93 -6.32 -5.63
N GLY A 146 2.57 -6.72 -4.41
CA GLY A 146 1.37 -6.20 -3.76
C GLY A 146 1.47 -4.71 -3.42
N ILE A 147 2.67 -4.11 -3.48
CA ILE A 147 2.88 -2.66 -3.40
C ILE A 147 3.20 -2.05 -4.78
N THR A 148 4.16 -2.60 -5.51
CA THR A 148 4.65 -1.99 -6.76
C THR A 148 3.55 -1.90 -7.83
N MET A 149 2.65 -2.88 -7.91
CA MET A 149 1.50 -2.81 -8.82
C MET A 149 0.55 -1.68 -8.42
N GLN A 150 0.30 -1.51 -7.12
CA GLN A 150 -0.61 -0.47 -6.61
C GLN A 150 -0.04 0.93 -6.78
N ALA A 151 1.29 1.08 -6.74
CA ALA A 151 1.97 2.35 -6.97
C ALA A 151 1.63 2.98 -8.33
N GLU A 152 1.49 2.17 -9.40
CA GLU A 152 1.08 2.64 -10.73
C GLU A 152 -0.30 3.30 -10.70
N TYR A 153 -1.27 2.61 -10.11
CA TYR A 153 -2.64 3.11 -10.00
C TYR A 153 -2.72 4.33 -9.07
N ILE A 154 -2.01 4.33 -7.95
CA ILE A 154 -1.98 5.45 -7.03
C ILE A 154 -1.41 6.68 -7.71
N LYS A 155 -0.31 6.53 -8.48
CA LYS A 155 0.24 7.67 -9.22
C LYS A 155 -0.75 8.24 -10.23
N ARG A 156 -1.50 7.38 -10.93
CA ARG A 156 -2.50 7.82 -11.92
C ARG A 156 -3.72 8.48 -11.29
N PHE A 157 -4.26 7.90 -10.23
CA PHE A 157 -5.59 8.24 -9.72
C PHE A 157 -5.56 9.11 -8.46
N PHE A 158 -4.46 9.10 -7.71
CA PHE A 158 -4.25 9.90 -6.50
C PHE A 158 -2.84 10.56 -6.48
N PRO A 159 -2.44 11.28 -7.56
CA PRO A 159 -1.06 11.73 -7.77
C PRO A 159 -0.49 12.64 -6.67
N GLU A 160 -1.35 13.41 -6.01
CA GLU A 160 -0.98 14.40 -4.99
C GLU A 160 -1.06 13.83 -3.56
N SER A 161 -1.48 12.58 -3.40
CA SER A 161 -1.62 11.95 -2.09
C SER A 161 -0.27 11.60 -1.47
N LYS A 162 -0.20 11.68 -0.14
CA LYS A 162 0.88 11.15 0.67
C LYS A 162 0.75 9.63 0.71
N PHE A 163 1.67 8.95 0.03
CA PHE A 163 1.70 7.50 -0.05
C PHE A 163 2.43 6.87 1.15
N LEU A 164 1.85 5.83 1.75
CA LEU A 164 2.50 5.03 2.79
C LEU A 164 2.39 3.53 2.43
N PRO A 165 3.47 2.90 1.94
CA PRO A 165 3.50 1.46 1.68
C PRO A 165 3.85 0.70 2.95
N ILE A 166 3.09 -0.35 3.25
CA ILE A 166 3.29 -1.24 4.39
C ILE A 166 3.19 -2.67 3.90
N VAL A 167 4.18 -3.49 4.26
CA VAL A 167 4.15 -4.94 4.00
C VAL A 167 4.21 -5.69 5.32
N LEU A 168 3.44 -6.77 5.41
CA LEU A 168 3.31 -7.61 6.60
C LEU A 168 3.83 -9.00 6.29
N LYS A 169 4.77 -9.49 7.11
CA LYS A 169 5.20 -10.90 7.07
C LYS A 169 4.09 -11.83 7.55
N ALA A 170 4.08 -13.07 7.09
CA ALA A 170 3.16 -14.12 7.50
C ALA A 170 3.10 -14.33 9.04
N ASN A 171 4.21 -14.07 9.74
CA ASN A 171 4.33 -14.21 11.19
C ASN A 171 3.94 -12.94 11.98
N THR A 172 3.43 -11.89 11.32
CA THR A 172 2.96 -10.68 12.01
C THR A 172 1.78 -11.05 12.91
N THR A 173 1.92 -10.81 14.21
CA THR A 173 0.93 -11.23 15.19
C THR A 173 -0.33 -10.34 15.17
N PRO A 174 -1.49 -10.86 15.59
CA PRO A 174 -2.70 -10.06 15.75
C PRO A 174 -2.48 -8.78 16.58
N ALA A 175 -1.69 -8.85 17.66
CA ALA A 175 -1.38 -7.71 18.50
C ALA A 175 -0.54 -6.63 17.78
N GLU A 176 0.42 -7.04 16.93
CA GLU A 176 1.18 -6.11 16.09
C GLU A 176 0.28 -5.43 15.05
N VAL A 177 -0.62 -6.20 14.44
CA VAL A 177 -1.62 -5.67 13.49
C VAL A 177 -2.56 -4.68 14.17
N ASP A 178 -3.08 -5.02 15.34
CA ASP A 178 -4.00 -4.14 16.08
C ASP A 178 -3.30 -2.85 16.52
N ALA A 179 -2.02 -2.92 16.91
CA ALA A 179 -1.21 -1.75 17.22
C ALA A 179 -0.94 -0.87 15.98
N LEU A 180 -0.72 -1.47 14.81
CA LEU A 180 -0.60 -0.75 13.55
C LEU A 180 -1.90 -0.03 13.19
N VAL A 181 -3.04 -0.71 13.28
CA VAL A 181 -4.37 -0.12 13.03
C VAL A 181 -4.60 1.09 13.92
N LEU A 182 -4.35 0.95 15.23
CA LEU A 182 -4.51 2.05 16.17
C LEU A 182 -3.57 3.22 15.84
N TRP A 183 -2.34 2.93 15.40
CA TRP A 183 -1.41 3.97 14.96
C TRP A 183 -1.93 4.70 13.73
N LEU A 184 -2.46 3.99 12.73
CA LEU A 184 -3.04 4.60 11.52
C LEU A 184 -4.18 5.56 11.90
N THR A 185 -5.15 5.09 12.68
CA THR A 185 -6.29 5.92 13.11
C THR A 185 -5.87 7.15 13.91
N ASN A 186 -4.86 7.02 14.78
CA ASN A 186 -4.43 8.14 15.62
C ASN A 186 -3.57 9.19 14.89
N ASN A 187 -2.94 8.83 13.76
CA ASN A 187 -2.01 9.70 13.05
C ASN A 187 -2.52 10.17 11.69
N LEU A 188 -3.58 9.58 11.16
CA LEU A 188 -4.15 9.93 9.87
C LEU A 188 -5.62 10.36 10.00
N PRO A 189 -6.01 11.49 9.36
CA PRO A 189 -7.41 11.91 9.32
C PRO A 189 -8.23 10.94 8.49
N THR A 190 -9.18 10.26 9.12
CA THR A 190 -10.07 9.28 8.47
C THR A 190 -10.76 9.85 7.23
N GLU A 191 -11.21 11.10 7.31
CA GLU A 191 -11.96 11.81 6.27
C GLU A 191 -11.20 12.00 4.97
N ASN A 192 -9.86 12.01 5.01
CA ASN A 192 -8.99 12.28 3.86
C ASN A 192 -7.98 11.13 3.62
N THR A 193 -8.20 9.96 4.24
CA THR A 193 -7.31 8.79 4.14
C THR A 193 -8.00 7.63 3.45
N LEU A 194 -7.39 7.12 2.38
CA LEU A 194 -7.78 5.87 1.73
C LEU A 194 -6.83 4.75 2.17
N VAL A 195 -7.37 3.72 2.82
CA VAL A 195 -6.63 2.51 3.20
C VAL A 195 -6.98 1.37 2.23
N LEU A 196 -5.96 0.80 1.60
CA LEU A 196 -6.08 -0.25 0.61
C LEU A 196 -5.44 -1.54 1.14
N GLY A 197 -6.23 -2.60 1.25
CA GLY A 197 -5.75 -3.96 1.43
C GLY A 197 -5.47 -4.59 0.07
N SER A 198 -4.19 -4.75 -0.25
CA SER A 198 -3.75 -5.43 -1.48
C SER A 198 -3.68 -6.93 -1.20
N ILE A 199 -4.72 -7.67 -1.56
CA ILE A 199 -4.91 -9.07 -1.17
C ILE A 199 -5.48 -9.87 -2.34
N ASP A 200 -4.76 -10.92 -2.74
CA ASP A 200 -5.32 -12.00 -3.55
C ASP A 200 -6.00 -13.05 -2.65
N PHE A 201 -7.09 -13.64 -3.12
CA PHE A 201 -7.83 -14.66 -2.37
C PHE A 201 -7.45 -16.05 -2.89
N SER A 202 -8.39 -17.01 -2.89
CA SER A 202 -8.14 -18.41 -3.22
C SER A 202 -7.14 -18.60 -4.36
N HIS A 203 -5.94 -19.07 -4.05
CA HIS A 203 -4.85 -19.26 -5.01
C HIS A 203 -4.42 -20.73 -5.12
N TYR A 204 -3.89 -21.14 -6.28
CA TYR A 204 -3.46 -22.52 -6.58
C TYR A 204 -4.56 -23.59 -6.45
N LEU A 205 -5.82 -23.18 -6.58
CA LEU A 205 -6.99 -24.06 -6.47
C LEU A 205 -7.71 -24.21 -7.82
N THR A 206 -8.53 -25.24 -7.96
CA THR A 206 -9.53 -25.29 -9.05
C THR A 206 -10.58 -24.21 -8.80
N LYS A 207 -11.22 -23.71 -9.87
CA LYS A 207 -12.28 -22.69 -9.74
C LYS A 207 -13.37 -23.09 -8.74
N THR A 208 -13.86 -24.34 -8.78
CA THR A 208 -14.89 -24.80 -7.84
C THR A 208 -14.43 -24.77 -6.38
N GLN A 209 -13.18 -25.14 -6.12
CA GLN A 209 -12.64 -25.09 -4.76
C GLN A 209 -12.42 -23.66 -4.29
N ALA A 210 -11.97 -22.79 -5.20
CA ALA A 210 -11.83 -21.36 -4.96
C ALA A 210 -13.19 -20.72 -4.63
N ASP A 211 -14.23 -20.96 -5.43
CA ASP A 211 -15.59 -20.44 -5.21
C ASP A 211 -16.14 -20.83 -3.82
N ILE A 212 -15.89 -22.05 -3.35
CA ILE A 212 -16.31 -22.53 -2.02
C ILE A 212 -15.56 -21.80 -0.91
N ASN A 213 -14.25 -21.64 -1.07
CA ASN A 213 -13.39 -21.03 -0.05
C ASN A 213 -13.62 -19.52 0.03
N ASP A 214 -13.74 -18.85 -1.11
CA ASP A 214 -14.09 -17.44 -1.22
C ASP A 214 -15.43 -17.12 -0.58
N ALA A 215 -16.45 -17.98 -0.76
CA ALA A 215 -17.73 -17.81 -0.11
C ALA A 215 -17.63 -17.87 1.43
N LYS A 216 -16.74 -18.74 1.97
CA LYS A 216 -16.47 -18.81 3.41
C LYS A 216 -15.76 -17.56 3.91
N THR A 217 -14.68 -17.16 3.23
CA THR A 217 -13.92 -15.96 3.62
C THR A 217 -14.79 -14.72 3.54
N LEU A 218 -15.61 -14.56 2.49
CA LEU A 218 -16.54 -13.45 2.39
C LEU A 218 -17.59 -13.47 3.51
N ALA A 219 -18.06 -14.65 3.93
CA ALA A 219 -18.99 -14.76 5.05
C ALA A 219 -18.34 -14.27 6.36
N GLN A 220 -17.08 -14.62 6.62
CA GLN A 220 -16.30 -14.12 7.77
C GLN A 220 -16.07 -12.61 7.68
N ILE A 221 -15.69 -12.08 6.51
CA ILE A 221 -15.51 -10.64 6.33
C ILE A 221 -16.81 -9.88 6.64
N LYS A 222 -17.96 -10.42 6.25
CA LYS A 222 -19.27 -9.79 6.47
C LYS A 222 -19.67 -9.69 7.94
N THR A 223 -19.09 -10.47 8.84
CA THR A 223 -19.39 -10.36 10.27
C THR A 223 -18.70 -9.15 10.89
N MET A 224 -17.61 -8.67 10.26
CA MET A 224 -16.76 -7.59 10.78
C MET A 224 -16.12 -7.91 12.14
N GLU A 225 -16.12 -9.19 12.53
CA GLU A 225 -15.56 -9.67 13.80
C GLU A 225 -14.15 -10.22 13.56
N LEU A 226 -13.14 -9.59 14.19
CA LEU A 226 -11.74 -9.95 13.94
C LEU A 226 -11.36 -11.36 14.39
N ASP A 227 -12.09 -11.91 15.37
CA ASP A 227 -11.86 -13.25 15.91
C ASP A 227 -12.43 -14.35 15.01
N GLU A 228 -13.26 -13.99 14.03
CA GLU A 228 -13.78 -14.93 13.02
C GLU A 228 -12.91 -14.98 11.75
N LEU A 229 -11.97 -14.05 11.60
CA LEU A 229 -11.02 -14.03 10.49
C LEU A 229 -9.88 -15.04 10.75
N PRO A 230 -9.30 -15.63 9.68
CA PRO A 230 -8.11 -16.45 9.85
C PRO A 230 -6.97 -15.63 10.47
N ALA A 231 -6.27 -16.22 11.43
CA ALA A 231 -5.18 -15.55 12.16
C ALA A 231 -3.79 -15.78 11.54
N SER A 232 -3.66 -16.78 10.64
CA SER A 232 -2.39 -17.12 9.98
C SER A 232 -2.61 -17.92 8.70
N ASP A 233 -1.58 -18.00 7.88
CA ASP A 233 -1.59 -18.77 6.62
C ASP A 233 -1.89 -20.26 6.87
N VAL A 234 -1.53 -20.79 8.05
CA VAL A 234 -1.84 -22.19 8.41
C VAL A 234 -3.35 -22.42 8.57
N GLU A 235 -4.09 -21.41 9.03
CA GLU A 235 -5.56 -21.49 9.16
C GLU A 235 -6.26 -21.27 7.82
N CYS A 236 -5.59 -20.61 6.87
CA CYS A 236 -6.14 -20.26 5.58
C CYS A 236 -5.07 -20.24 4.48
N GLU A 237 -4.61 -21.42 4.08
CA GLU A 237 -3.48 -21.59 3.13
C GLU A 237 -3.76 -21.04 1.73
N PHE A 238 -4.99 -20.63 1.45
CA PHE A 238 -5.42 -20.13 0.15
C PHE A 238 -5.65 -18.61 0.14
N LEU A 239 -5.50 -17.93 1.28
CA LEU A 239 -5.57 -16.46 1.37
C LEU A 239 -4.15 -15.91 1.45
N ASP A 240 -3.88 -14.91 0.63
CA ASP A 240 -2.52 -14.39 0.46
C ASP A 240 -1.98 -13.65 1.69
N SER A 241 -2.85 -13.01 2.48
CA SER A 241 -2.45 -12.41 3.75
C SER A 241 -3.61 -12.26 4.75
N PRO A 242 -3.77 -13.21 5.69
CA PRO A 242 -4.65 -13.07 6.83
C PRO A 242 -4.34 -11.84 7.69
N ALA A 243 -3.05 -11.50 7.84
CA ALA A 243 -2.62 -10.31 8.59
C ALA A 243 -3.08 -8.99 7.91
N THR A 244 -2.96 -8.88 6.59
CA THR A 244 -3.46 -7.72 5.84
C THR A 244 -4.98 -7.63 5.92
N LEU A 245 -5.68 -8.77 5.82
CA LEU A 245 -7.14 -8.80 5.97
C LEU A 245 -7.55 -8.30 7.36
N ARG A 246 -6.91 -8.81 8.42
CA ARG A 246 -7.16 -8.34 9.79
C ARG A 246 -6.89 -6.84 9.93
N ALA A 247 -5.79 -6.33 9.37
CA ALA A 247 -5.47 -4.90 9.43
C ALA A 247 -6.57 -4.05 8.81
N VAL A 248 -7.07 -4.47 7.64
CA VAL A 248 -8.12 -3.75 6.92
C VAL A 248 -9.44 -3.79 7.69
N ILE A 249 -9.91 -4.97 8.09
CA ILE A 249 -11.18 -5.10 8.83
C ILE A 249 -11.10 -4.42 10.20
N GLY A 250 -9.95 -4.51 10.87
CA GLY A 250 -9.70 -3.82 12.13
C GLY A 250 -9.77 -2.31 11.97
N TYR A 251 -9.14 -1.78 10.91
CA TYR A 251 -9.23 -0.36 10.60
C TYR A 251 -10.68 0.06 10.33
N VAL A 252 -11.44 -0.71 9.53
CA VAL A 252 -12.86 -0.44 9.27
C VAL A 252 -13.67 -0.38 10.58
N GLY A 253 -13.44 -1.33 11.49
CA GLY A 253 -14.11 -1.38 12.80
C GLY A 253 -13.84 -0.12 13.64
N VAL A 254 -12.60 0.37 13.63
CA VAL A 254 -12.21 1.58 14.38
C VAL A 254 -12.79 2.85 13.76
N VAL A 255 -12.78 2.97 12.43
CA VAL A 255 -13.28 4.17 11.73
C VAL A 255 -14.80 4.15 11.48
N GLY A 256 -15.50 3.12 11.99
CA GLY A 256 -16.95 3.04 11.93
C GLY A 256 -17.53 2.77 10.54
N GLY A 257 -16.79 2.13 9.64
CA GLY A 257 -17.31 1.76 8.32
C GLY A 257 -18.39 0.68 8.44
N LYS A 258 -19.64 1.05 8.12
CA LYS A 258 -20.83 0.20 8.33
C LYS A 258 -21.34 -0.49 7.08
N VAL A 259 -20.90 -0.06 5.91
CA VAL A 259 -21.45 -0.53 4.64
C VAL A 259 -20.38 -1.26 3.84
N LEU A 260 -20.37 -2.59 3.94
CA LEU A 260 -19.60 -3.45 3.05
C LEU A 260 -20.32 -3.58 1.70
N SER A 261 -19.61 -3.30 0.61
CA SER A 261 -20.07 -3.55 -0.76
C SER A 261 -19.04 -4.40 -1.51
N VAL A 262 -19.47 -5.58 -1.97
CA VAL A 262 -18.70 -6.37 -2.94
C VAL A 262 -19.00 -5.79 -4.32
N VAL A 263 -18.06 -5.00 -4.83
CA VAL A 263 -18.15 -4.36 -6.14
C VAL A 263 -17.97 -5.40 -7.25
N ARG A 264 -17.05 -6.33 -7.02
CA ARG A 264 -16.71 -7.41 -7.95
C ARG A 264 -16.10 -8.59 -7.19
N HIS A 265 -16.35 -9.77 -7.72
CA HIS A 265 -15.67 -11.02 -7.38
C HIS A 265 -15.49 -11.76 -8.68
N ASP A 266 -14.25 -12.09 -9.01
CA ASP A 266 -13.89 -12.85 -10.19
C ASP A 266 -12.68 -13.75 -9.90
N ASN A 267 -12.23 -14.45 -10.94
CA ASN A 267 -11.17 -15.42 -10.84
C ASN A 267 -10.41 -15.51 -12.18
N THR A 268 -9.11 -15.82 -12.12
CA THR A 268 -8.26 -16.01 -13.31
C THR A 268 -8.86 -16.94 -14.38
N ALA A 269 -9.61 -17.98 -14.01
CA ALA A 269 -10.31 -18.84 -14.95
C ALA A 269 -11.39 -18.11 -15.76
N GLU A 270 -12.06 -17.15 -15.16
CA GLU A 270 -13.07 -16.32 -15.81
C GLU A 270 -12.41 -15.26 -16.69
N ILE A 271 -11.41 -14.55 -16.16
CA ILE A 271 -10.63 -13.53 -16.89
C ILE A 271 -10.02 -14.13 -18.16
N ARG A 272 -9.49 -15.37 -18.07
CA ARG A 272 -8.86 -16.07 -19.20
C ARG A 272 -9.84 -16.83 -20.09
N ASN A 273 -11.12 -16.90 -19.73
CA ASN A 273 -12.13 -17.74 -20.37
C ASN A 273 -11.70 -19.24 -20.45
N GLN A 274 -11.14 -19.75 -19.35
CA GLN A 274 -10.63 -21.11 -19.20
C GLN A 274 -11.22 -21.78 -17.93
N PRO A 275 -12.48 -22.24 -17.97
CA PRO A 275 -13.20 -22.71 -16.77
C PRO A 275 -12.63 -24.01 -16.15
N ARG A 276 -11.72 -24.69 -16.84
CA ARG A 276 -11.08 -25.94 -16.38
C ARG A 276 -9.66 -25.74 -15.87
N LEU A 277 -9.24 -24.50 -15.60
CA LEU A 277 -7.97 -24.26 -14.93
C LEU A 277 -7.93 -24.97 -13.58
N THR A 278 -6.87 -25.73 -13.36
CA THR A 278 -6.64 -26.49 -12.13
C THR A 278 -5.90 -25.69 -11.06
N SER A 279 -5.40 -24.52 -11.43
CA SER A 279 -4.72 -23.57 -10.57
C SER A 279 -5.17 -22.17 -10.97
N THR A 280 -5.91 -21.53 -10.07
CA THR A 280 -6.49 -20.21 -10.26
C THR A 280 -6.20 -19.32 -9.07
N THR A 281 -6.21 -18.01 -9.29
CA THR A 281 -6.31 -16.98 -8.25
C THR A 281 -7.69 -16.33 -8.31
N SER A 282 -8.32 -16.13 -7.16
CA SER A 282 -9.56 -15.38 -7.00
C SER A 282 -9.30 -13.96 -6.53
N HIS A 283 -10.19 -13.05 -6.91
CA HIS A 283 -10.04 -11.64 -6.63
C HIS A 283 -11.34 -11.05 -6.10
N PHE A 284 -11.24 -10.33 -4.98
CA PHE A 284 -12.34 -9.55 -4.44
C PHE A 284 -12.04 -8.05 -4.54
N TYR A 285 -13.07 -7.30 -4.92
CA TYR A 285 -13.07 -5.85 -4.92
C TYR A 285 -14.14 -5.41 -3.94
N ILE A 286 -13.72 -5.11 -2.71
CA ILE A 286 -14.63 -4.78 -1.62
C ILE A 286 -14.39 -3.34 -1.22
N THR A 287 -15.45 -2.60 -1.00
CA THR A 287 -15.39 -1.25 -0.44
C THR A 287 -16.13 -1.21 0.87
N PHE A 288 -15.64 -0.38 1.79
CA PHE A 288 -16.29 -0.10 3.05
C PHE A 288 -16.63 1.40 3.10
N GLY A 289 -17.93 1.69 3.09
CA GLY A 289 -18.49 3.03 3.13
C GLY A 289 -19.18 3.34 4.45
N GLY A 290 -19.62 4.60 4.59
CA GLY A 290 -20.25 5.10 5.83
C GLY A 290 -19.26 5.35 6.96
N VAL A 291 -17.99 5.52 6.60
CA VAL A 291 -16.89 5.90 7.50
C VAL A 291 -17.05 7.39 7.84
N LEU A 292 -17.44 7.70 9.08
CA LEU A 292 -17.57 9.04 9.67
C LEU A 292 -17.35 8.97 11.19
#